data_AF-A0A7X4BYB0-F1
#
_entry.id   AF-A0A7X4BYB0-F1
#
_cell.length_a   1.000
_cell.length_b   1.000
_cell.length_c   1.000
_cell.angle_alpha   90.00
_cell.angle_beta   90.00
_cell.angle_gamma   90.00
#
_symmetry.space_group_name_H-M   'P 1'
#
loop_
_entity.id
_entity.type
_entity.pdbx_description
1 polymer ?
#
loop_
_entity_poly.entity_id
_entity_poly.type
_entity_poly.pdbx_seq_one_letter_code
_entity_poly.pdbx_strand_id
1 'polypeptide(L)'
;MDLSGLLYVVGAVGVVLIGLVAFRFIATFDLNKWQERKDKKMQVRLMNACPHYLVTLADNDGKGDVKIQPLYVTTYGTTDWFCTQCRTVFPGGLILPQKPRGMKEVEALIKQQEEFQKLARKAGVV
;
A
#
# COMPACT_ATOMS: atom_id res chain seq x y z
N MET A 1 26.91 8.53 53.59
CA MET A 1 26.82 8.39 52.12
C MET A 1 26.18 9.65 51.58
N ASP A 2 26.94 10.47 50.87
CA ASP A 2 26.46 11.76 50.38
C ASP A 2 25.38 11.58 49.32
N LEU A 3 24.41 12.51 49.30
CA LEU A 3 23.29 12.55 48.35
C LEU A 3 23.79 12.49 46.88
N SER A 4 24.98 13.03 46.63
CA SER A 4 25.69 12.97 45.34
C SER A 4 26.07 11.53 44.94
N GLY A 5 26.60 10.72 45.87
CA GLY A 5 26.98 9.33 45.60
C GLY A 5 25.78 8.45 45.26
N LEU A 6 24.64 8.69 45.91
CA LEU A 6 23.39 7.97 45.65
C LEU A 6 22.83 8.31 44.25
N LEU A 7 22.90 9.58 43.84
CA LEU A 7 22.55 10.04 42.49
C LEU A 7 23.45 9.41 41.41
N TYR A 8 24.75 9.30 41.65
CA TYR A 8 25.67 8.64 40.72
C TYR A 8 25.36 7.16 40.54
N VAL A 9 25.07 6.44 41.63
CA VAL A 9 24.72 5.01 41.56
C VAL A 9 23.39 4.80 40.83
N VAL A 10 22.36 5.60 41.13
CA VAL A 10 21.07 5.52 40.44
C VAL A 10 21.22 5.86 38.96
N GLY A 11 21.99 6.89 38.63
CA GLY A 11 22.31 7.26 37.24
C GLY A 11 23.04 6.14 36.48
N ALA A 12 24.06 5.53 37.09
CA ALA A 12 24.83 4.44 36.50
C ALA A 12 23.96 3.20 36.24
N VAL A 13 23.10 2.83 37.19
CA VAL A 13 22.15 1.72 37.01
C VAL A 13 21.17 2.01 35.87
N GLY A 14 20.66 3.25 35.77
CA GLY A 14 19.78 3.66 34.68
C GLY A 14 20.44 3.52 33.29
N VAL A 15 21.69 3.95 33.15
CA VAL A 15 22.44 3.85 31.88
C VAL A 15 22.66 2.39 31.49
N VAL A 16 23.00 1.52 32.43
CA VAL A 16 23.19 0.09 32.18
C VAL A 16 21.89 -0.57 31.72
N LEU A 17 20.76 -0.26 32.35
CA LEU A 17 19.45 -0.79 31.96
C LEU A 17 19.04 -0.35 30.55
N ILE A 18 19.21 0.93 30.21
CA ILE A 18 18.93 1.45 28.86
C ILE A 18 19.85 0.77 27.83
N GLY A 19 21.12 0.58 28.16
CA GLY A 19 22.09 -0.12 27.31
C GLY A 19 21.70 -1.57 27.03
N LEU A 20 21.22 -2.31 28.03
CA LEU A 20 20.76 -3.69 27.86
C LEU A 20 19.53 -3.79 26.95
N VAL A 21 18.57 -2.87 27.10
CA VAL A 21 17.38 -2.81 26.25
C VAL A 21 17.76 -2.47 24.82
N ALA A 22 18.63 -1.46 24.61
CA ALA A 22 19.11 -1.07 23.29
C ALA A 22 19.88 -2.20 22.60
N PHE A 23 20.75 -2.90 23.34
CA PHE A 23 21.49 -4.05 22.83
C PHE A 23 20.56 -5.19 22.42
N ARG A 24 19.54 -5.50 23.23
CA ARG A 24 18.54 -6.53 22.90
C ARG A 24 17.73 -6.15 21.66
N PHE A 25 17.40 -4.87 21.49
CA PHE A 25 16.74 -4.38 20.29
C PHE A 25 17.62 -4.58 19.06
N ILE A 26 18.88 -4.14 19.09
CA ILE A 26 19.82 -4.29 17.97
C ILE A 26 20.07 -5.77 17.63
N ALA A 27 20.29 -6.62 18.64
CA ALA A 27 20.56 -8.04 18.45
C ALA A 27 19.36 -8.81 17.84
N THR A 28 18.13 -8.31 18.00
CA THR A 28 16.93 -8.93 17.44
C THR A 28 16.39 -8.23 16.20
N PHE A 29 16.89 -7.02 15.90
CA PHE A 29 16.43 -6.21 14.78
C PHE A 29 17.11 -6.64 13.49
N ASP A 30 16.42 -7.53 12.78
CA ASP A 30 16.78 -7.91 11.42
C ASP A 30 16.25 -6.86 10.43
N LEU A 31 17.17 -6.06 9.90
CA LEU A 31 16.89 -5.00 8.91
C LEU A 31 16.20 -5.56 7.65
N ASN A 32 16.60 -6.76 7.19
CA ASN A 32 16.02 -7.37 6.00
C ASN A 32 14.57 -7.76 6.27
N LYS A 33 14.28 -8.41 7.40
CA LYS A 33 12.90 -8.74 7.78
C LYS A 33 12.05 -7.49 8.01
N TRP A 34 12.64 -6.41 8.53
CA TRP A 34 11.93 -5.15 8.69
C TRP A 34 11.54 -4.54 7.34
N GLN A 35 12.49 -4.50 6.41
CA GLN A 35 12.26 -4.00 5.05
C GLN A 35 11.22 -4.87 4.33
N GLU A 36 11.33 -6.21 4.40
CA GLU A 36 10.33 -7.12 3.84
C GLU A 36 8.92 -6.89 4.40
N ARG A 37 8.79 -6.68 5.72
CA ARG A 37 7.48 -6.37 6.33
C ARG A 37 6.92 -5.06 5.83
N LYS A 38 7.78 -4.04 5.68
CA LYS A 38 7.40 -2.73 5.16
C LYS A 38 6.92 -2.84 3.71
N ASP A 39 7.65 -3.57 2.87
CA ASP A 39 7.34 -3.75 1.45
C ASP A 39 6.05 -4.56 1.28
N LYS A 40 5.88 -5.66 2.02
CA LYS A 40 4.62 -6.43 2.06
C LYS A 40 3.44 -5.57 2.48
N LYS A 41 3.59 -4.74 3.52
CA LYS A 41 2.54 -3.83 3.98
C LYS A 41 2.18 -2.79 2.91
N MET A 42 3.17 -2.29 2.17
CA MET A 42 2.93 -1.35 1.06
C MET A 42 2.23 -2.04 -0.11
N GLN A 43 2.65 -3.25 -0.46
CA GLN A 43 2.01 -4.06 -1.50
C GLN A 43 0.54 -4.32 -1.20
N VAL A 44 0.20 -4.72 0.03
CA VAL A 44 -1.20 -4.92 0.43
C VAL A 44 -2.01 -3.63 0.34
N ARG A 45 -1.44 -2.49 0.75
CA ARG A 45 -2.10 -1.18 0.60
C ARG A 45 -2.35 -0.82 -0.86
N LEU A 46 -1.39 -1.09 -1.74
CA LEU A 46 -1.54 -0.89 -3.18
C LEU A 46 -2.63 -1.78 -3.78
N MET A 47 -2.66 -3.05 -3.40
CA MET A 47 -3.70 -3.98 -3.86
C MET A 47 -5.10 -3.53 -3.42
N ASN A 48 -5.24 -3.12 -2.16
CA ASN A 48 -6.52 -2.65 -1.62
C ASN A 48 -6.97 -1.30 -2.20
N ALA A 49 -6.03 -0.43 -2.57
CA ALA A 49 -6.32 0.85 -3.21
C ALA A 49 -6.56 0.72 -4.73
N CYS A 50 -6.33 -0.45 -5.33
CA CYS A 50 -6.46 -0.60 -6.77
C CYS A 50 -7.92 -0.36 -7.22
N PRO A 51 -8.16 0.60 -8.12
CA PRO A 51 -9.50 0.91 -8.62
C PRO A 51 -10.02 -0.16 -9.59
N HIS A 52 -9.14 -1.02 -10.12
CA HIS A 52 -9.40 -2.04 -11.15
C HIS A 52 -10.03 -1.52 -12.46
N TYR A 53 -10.26 -0.22 -12.54
CA TYR A 53 -10.72 0.53 -13.69
C TYR A 53 -9.80 1.72 -13.92
N LEU A 54 -9.59 2.04 -15.18
CA LEU A 54 -8.92 3.25 -15.62
C LEU A 54 -9.98 4.21 -16.14
N VAL A 55 -10.21 5.30 -15.40
CA VAL A 55 -10.92 6.48 -15.89
C VAL A 55 -9.92 7.37 -16.63
N THR A 56 -10.29 7.80 -17.84
CA THR A 56 -9.56 8.75 -18.66
C THR A 56 -10.54 9.83 -19.11
N LEU A 57 -10.18 11.09 -18.88
CA LEU A 57 -10.92 12.23 -19.41
C LEU A 57 -10.45 12.45 -20.85
N ALA A 58 -11.34 12.28 -21.83
CA ALA A 58 -11.03 12.59 -23.21
C ALA A 58 -11.29 14.07 -23.46
N ASP A 59 -10.22 14.86 -23.58
CA ASP A 59 -10.27 16.26 -24.04
C ASP A 59 -10.41 16.31 -25.56
N ASN A 60 -11.51 15.81 -26.10
CA ASN A 60 -11.89 16.08 -27.49
C ASN A 60 -13.08 17.05 -27.49
N ASP A 61 -12.84 18.27 -27.93
CA ASP A 61 -13.85 19.26 -28.38
C ASP A 61 -14.86 19.76 -27.33
N GLY A 62 -14.42 19.97 -26.09
CA GLY A 62 -15.22 20.70 -25.09
C GLY A 62 -16.48 19.98 -24.58
N LYS A 63 -16.66 18.71 -24.97
CA LYS A 63 -17.62 17.77 -24.35
C LYS A 63 -16.76 16.74 -23.62
N GLY A 64 -16.58 16.96 -22.33
CA GLY A 64 -15.73 16.10 -21.48
C GLY A 64 -16.27 14.68 -21.42
N ASP A 65 -15.85 13.84 -22.36
CA ASP A 65 -16.24 12.45 -22.42
C ASP A 65 -15.36 11.65 -21.44
N VAL A 66 -16.02 11.00 -20.48
CA VAL A 66 -15.35 10.13 -19.51
C VAL A 66 -15.25 8.73 -20.09
N LYS A 67 -14.03 8.29 -20.41
CA LYS A 67 -13.76 6.92 -20.83
C LYS A 67 -13.39 6.08 -19.62
N ILE A 68 -14.12 4.97 -19.41
CA ILE A 68 -13.88 4.03 -18.30
C ILE A 68 -13.52 2.68 -18.91
N GLN A 69 -12.31 2.21 -18.60
CA GLN A 69 -11.75 0.98 -19.15
C GLN A 69 -11.49 -0.03 -18.03
N PRO A 70 -11.97 -1.28 -18.13
CA PRO A 70 -11.59 -2.32 -17.18
C PRO A 70 -10.10 -2.64 -17.33
N LEU A 71 -9.41 -2.88 -16.22
CA LEU A 71 -8.01 -3.30 -16.20
C LEU A 71 -7.85 -4.81 -16.07
N TYR A 72 -8.91 -5.56 -16.34
CA TYR A 72 -8.93 -7.02 -16.30
C TYR A 72 -8.51 -7.61 -17.63
N VAL A 73 -7.68 -8.62 -17.56
CA VAL A 73 -7.25 -9.43 -18.70
C VAL A 73 -7.39 -10.90 -18.32
N THR A 74 -7.61 -11.76 -19.31
CA THR A 74 -7.65 -13.21 -19.12
C THR A 74 -6.51 -13.84 -19.92
N THR A 75 -5.92 -14.92 -19.41
CA THR A 75 -4.90 -15.68 -20.12
C THR A 75 -5.54 -16.80 -20.94
N TYR A 76 -4.93 -17.10 -22.09
CA TYR A 76 -5.36 -18.25 -22.90
C TYR A 76 -5.34 -19.54 -22.08
N GLY A 77 -6.42 -20.30 -22.14
CA GLY A 77 -6.56 -21.59 -21.44
C GLY A 77 -7.08 -21.49 -20.00
N THR A 78 -7.43 -20.30 -19.50
CA THR A 78 -8.11 -20.14 -18.20
C THR A 78 -9.35 -19.29 -18.35
N THR A 79 -10.32 -19.46 -17.45
CA THR A 79 -11.48 -18.57 -17.32
C THR A 79 -11.24 -17.45 -16.32
N ASP A 80 -10.05 -17.41 -15.71
CA ASP A 80 -9.71 -16.49 -14.66
C ASP A 80 -9.34 -15.13 -15.25
N TRP A 81 -9.79 -14.09 -14.57
CA TRP A 81 -9.46 -12.71 -14.89
C TRP A 81 -8.43 -12.20 -13.89
N PHE A 82 -7.46 -11.43 -14.35
CA PHE A 82 -6.49 -10.79 -13.46
C PHE A 82 -6.38 -9.31 -13.77
N CYS A 83 -6.18 -8.52 -12.72
CA CYS A 83 -5.95 -7.09 -12.89
C CYS A 83 -4.52 -6.83 -13.35
N THR A 84 -4.36 -6.08 -14.44
CA THR A 84 -3.05 -5.67 -14.97
C THR A 84 -2.24 -4.79 -14.01
N GLN A 85 -2.89 -4.09 -13.07
CA GLN A 85 -2.22 -3.22 -12.10
C GLN A 85 -1.80 -3.95 -10.82
N CYS A 86 -2.74 -4.61 -10.14
CA CYS A 86 -2.49 -5.21 -8.82
C CYS A 86 -2.25 -6.73 -8.87
N ARG A 87 -2.45 -7.37 -10.03
CA ARG A 87 -2.35 -8.84 -10.24
C ARG A 87 -3.29 -9.68 -9.39
N THR A 88 -4.32 -9.08 -8.80
CA THR A 88 -5.40 -9.82 -8.14
C THR A 88 -6.10 -10.70 -9.17
N VAL A 89 -6.29 -11.98 -8.83
CA VAL A 89 -6.96 -12.98 -9.65
C VAL A 89 -8.42 -13.10 -9.21
N PHE A 90 -9.32 -13.10 -10.19
CA PHE A 90 -10.75 -13.27 -10.05
C PHE A 90 -11.13 -14.57 -10.77
N PRO A 91 -11.49 -15.62 -10.02
CA PRO A 91 -11.87 -16.90 -10.59
C PRO A 91 -12.97 -16.77 -11.65
N GLY A 92 -12.84 -17.53 -12.73
CA GLY A 92 -13.84 -17.59 -13.78
C GLY A 92 -15.21 -18.02 -13.24
N GLY A 93 -16.26 -17.26 -13.57
CA GLY A 93 -17.63 -17.48 -13.10
C GLY A 93 -18.07 -16.53 -11.98
N LEU A 94 -17.16 -15.75 -11.38
CA LEU A 94 -17.52 -14.63 -10.52
C LEU A 94 -17.89 -13.40 -11.34
N ILE A 95 -18.86 -12.64 -10.83
CA ILE A 95 -19.25 -11.36 -11.41
C ILE A 95 -18.06 -10.41 -11.21
N LEU A 96 -17.41 -10.02 -12.31
CA LEU A 96 -16.43 -8.93 -12.28
C LEU A 96 -17.10 -7.71 -11.66
N PRO A 97 -16.37 -6.88 -10.90
CA PRO A 97 -16.90 -5.63 -10.39
C PRO A 97 -17.63 -4.90 -11.50
N GLN A 98 -18.81 -4.36 -11.23
CA GLN A 98 -19.60 -3.77 -12.31
C GLN A 98 -18.95 -2.47 -12.75
N LYS A 99 -19.03 -2.18 -14.06
CA LYS A 99 -18.67 -0.86 -14.56
C LYS A 99 -19.52 0.18 -13.81
N PRO A 100 -18.92 1.27 -13.31
CA PRO A 100 -19.69 2.36 -12.70
C PRO A 100 -20.76 2.85 -13.68
N ARG A 101 -21.99 3.00 -13.18
CA ARG A 101 -23.16 3.43 -13.97
C ARG A 101 -23.53 4.89 -13.74
N GLY A 102 -23.07 5.50 -12.64
CA GLY A 102 -23.38 6.89 -12.29
C GLY A 102 -22.15 7.77 -12.09
N MET A 103 -22.32 9.09 -12.28
CA MET A 103 -21.24 10.08 -12.11
C MET A 103 -20.60 10.06 -10.71
N LYS A 104 -21.37 9.79 -9.65
CA LYS A 104 -20.83 9.66 -8.29
C LYS A 104 -19.84 8.52 -8.16
N GLU A 105 -20.07 7.41 -8.85
CA GLU A 105 -19.18 6.24 -8.84
C GLU A 105 -17.93 6.51 -9.68
N VAL A 106 -18.07 7.29 -10.76
CA VAL A 106 -16.96 7.78 -11.56
C VAL A 106 -16.03 8.69 -10.74
N GLU A 107 -16.58 9.67 -10.02
CA GLU A 107 -15.82 10.55 -9.14
C GLU A 107 -15.10 9.76 -8.03
N ALA A 108 -15.77 8.76 -7.45
CA ALA A 108 -15.16 7.87 -6.46
C ALA A 108 -13.98 7.10 -7.06
N LEU A 109 -14.09 6.60 -8.30
CA LEU A 109 -12.99 5.92 -8.99
C LEU A 109 -11.83 6.87 -9.31
N ILE A 110 -12.10 8.10 -9.74
CA ILE A 110 -11.05 9.10 -9.97
C ILE A 110 -10.28 9.35 -8.67
N LYS A 111 -10.99 9.56 -7.56
CA LYS A 111 -10.35 9.75 -6.25
C LYS A 111 -9.52 8.53 -5.84
N GLN A 112 -10.06 7.33 -6.04
CA GLN A 112 -9.35 6.09 -5.75
C GLN A 112 -8.11 5.91 -6.63
N GLN A 113 -8.18 6.29 -7.92
CA GLN A 113 -7.02 6.31 -8.82
C GLN A 113 -5.94 7.28 -8.34
N GLU A 114 -6.30 8.48 -7.90
CA GLU A 114 -5.33 9.43 -7.33
C GLU A 114 -4.66 8.88 -6.08
N GLU A 115 -5.43 8.26 -5.18
CA GLU A 115 -4.90 7.60 -3.99
C GLU A 115 -3.95 6.46 -4.35
N PHE A 116 -4.32 5.63 -5.32
CA PHE A 116 -3.47 4.57 -5.85
C PHE A 116 -2.17 5.14 -6.44
N GLN A 117 -2.23 6.19 -7.25
CA GLN A 117 -1.03 6.83 -7.82
C GLN A 117 -0.12 7.41 -6.73
N LYS A 118 -0.69 8.06 -5.72
CA LYS A 118 0.07 8.58 -4.56
C LYS A 118 0.78 7.45 -3.81
N LEU A 119 0.11 6.30 -3.62
CA LEU A 119 0.70 5.12 -3.00
C LEU A 119 1.76 4.46 -3.90
N ALA A 120 1.53 4.40 -5.21
CA ALA A 120 2.44 3.80 -6.17
C ALA A 120 3.77 4.56 -6.26
N ARG A 121 3.71 5.90 -6.26
CA ARG A 121 4.88 6.78 -6.17
C ARG A 121 5.66 6.57 -4.86
N LYS A 122 4.95 6.43 -3.74
CA LYS A 122 5.58 6.14 -2.43
C LYS A 122 6.23 4.76 -2.37
N ALA A 123 5.72 3.82 -3.16
CA ALA A 123 6.25 2.47 -3.28
C ALA A 123 7.39 2.34 -4.31
N GLY A 124 7.66 3.38 -5.12
CA GLY A 124 8.69 3.36 -6.16
C GLY A 124 8.31 2.52 -7.38
N VAL A 125 7.03 2.27 -7.63
CA VAL A 125 6.54 1.47 -8.76
C VAL A 125 6.19 2.34 -9.98
N VAL A 126 5.92 3.63 -9.76
CA VAL A 126 5.52 4.64 -10.76
C VAL A 126 6.19 5.97 -10.46
#